data_AF-J9DVF5-F1
#
_entry.id   AF-J9DVF5-F1
#
_cell.length_a   1.000
_cell.length_b   1.000
_cell.length_c   1.000
_cell.angle_alpha   90.00
_cell.angle_beta   90.00
_cell.angle_gamma   90.00
#
_symmetry.space_group_name_H-M   'P 1'
#
loop_
_entity.id
_entity.type
_entity.pdbx_description
1 polymer ?
#
loop_
_entity_poly.entity_id
_entity_poly.type
_entity_poly.pdbx_seq_one_letter_code
_entity_poly.pdbx_strand_id
1 'polypeptide(L)'
;MSKTSKRDLKLQQKEKYIKALLKKRSEIKERIEKIENELYNCETSFLEFSGGYPITKTLEQYLTTRVFQKKNIKEEDRIFSVEKHNDKSS
;
A
#
# COMPACT_ATOMS: atom_id res chain seq x y z
N MET A 1 -1.94 8.58 51.84
CA MET A 1 -1.49 9.36 50.67
C MET A 1 -0.18 8.77 50.16
N SER A 2 -0.23 8.01 49.06
CA SER A 2 0.92 7.27 48.54
C SER A 2 1.94 8.23 47.91
N LYS A 3 3.14 8.33 48.49
CA LYS A 3 4.28 9.07 47.91
C LYS A 3 4.82 8.24 46.74
N THR A 4 4.29 8.43 45.54
CA THR A 4 4.81 7.76 44.34
C THR A 4 6.24 8.22 44.11
N SER A 5 7.18 7.28 43.97
CA SER A 5 8.59 7.61 43.79
C SER A 5 8.78 8.31 42.44
N LYS A 6 9.73 9.25 42.36
CA LYS A 6 10.12 9.87 41.06
C LYS A 6 10.50 8.82 40.00
N ARG A 7 10.95 7.64 40.44
CA ARG A 7 11.23 6.49 39.57
C ARG A 7 9.94 5.88 39.00
N ASP A 8 8.92 5.68 39.82
CA ASP A 8 7.62 5.14 39.41
C ASP A 8 6.93 6.07 38.41
N LEU A 9 7.03 7.38 38.63
CA LEU A 9 6.49 8.38 37.70
C LEU A 9 7.17 8.31 36.32
N LYS A 10 8.50 8.15 36.29
CA LYS A 10 9.27 7.99 35.04
C LYS A 10 8.94 6.66 34.34
N LEU A 11 8.72 5.59 35.09
CA LEU A 11 8.34 4.29 34.54
C LEU A 11 6.95 4.38 33.87
N GLN A 12 5.97 4.97 34.56
CA GLN A 12 4.62 5.20 34.00
C GLN A 12 4.65 6.06 32.74
N GLN A 13 5.52 7.07 32.67
CA GLN A 13 5.70 7.88 31.46
C GLN A 13 6.25 7.06 30.29
N LYS A 14 7.26 6.21 30.54
CA LYS A 14 7.82 5.31 29.51
C LYS A 14 6.80 4.29 29.03
N GLU A 15 6.02 3.71 29.93
CA GLU A 15 4.95 2.77 29.57
C GLU A 15 3.87 3.42 28.70
N LYS A 16 3.44 4.64 29.04
CA LYS A 16 2.50 5.41 28.21
C LYS A 16 3.08 5.67 26.82
N TYR A 17 4.36 6.05 26.75
CA TYR A 17 5.03 6.30 25.48
C TYR A 17 5.12 5.04 24.61
N ILE A 18 5.51 3.90 25.19
CA ILE A 18 5.56 2.61 24.48
C ILE A 18 4.18 2.21 23.98
N LYS A 19 3.14 2.33 24.81
CA LYS A 19 1.76 2.04 24.39
C LYS A 19 1.31 2.93 23.23
N ALA A 20 1.65 4.22 23.25
CA ALA A 20 1.36 5.13 22.15
C ALA A 20 2.08 4.72 20.85
N LEU A 21 3.35 4.33 20.94
CA LEU A 21 4.11 3.83 19.78
C LEU A 21 3.55 2.53 19.23
N LEU A 22 3.17 1.58 20.09
CA LEU A 22 2.54 0.33 19.66
C LEU A 22 1.20 0.58 18.97
N LYS A 23 0.39 1.50 19.50
CA LYS A 23 -0.86 1.91 18.86
C LYS A 23 -0.60 2.52 17.48
N LYS A 24 0.32 3.48 17.39
CA LYS A 24 0.70 4.12 16.13
C LYS A 24 1.23 3.10 15.11
N ARG A 25 1.98 2.10 15.55
CA ARG A 25 2.45 1.01 14.68
C ARG A 25 1.28 0.20 14.11
N SER A 26 0.25 -0.11 14.91
CA SER A 26 -0.96 -0.79 14.43
C SER A 26 -1.68 0.05 13.38
N GLU A 27 -1.92 1.33 13.69
CA GLU A 27 -2.58 2.27 12.79
C GLU A 27 -1.84 2.43 11.46
N ILE A 28 -0.50 2.50 11.49
CA ILE A 28 0.32 2.56 10.28
C ILE A 28 0.17 1.27 9.46
N LYS A 29 0.18 0.10 10.08
CA LYS A 29 0.01 -1.18 9.38
C LYS A 29 -1.35 -1.26 8.69
N GLU A 30 -2.42 -0.94 9.40
CA GLU A 30 -3.78 -0.90 8.84
C GLU A 30 -3.87 0.08 7.67
N ARG A 31 -3.20 1.24 7.78
CA ARG A 31 -3.18 2.24 6.72
C ARG A 31 -2.39 1.80 5.50
N ILE A 32 -1.27 1.09 5.70
CA ILE A 32 -0.49 0.48 4.61
C ILE A 32 -1.38 -0.51 3.85
N GLU A 33 -2.01 -1.45 4.56
CA GLU A 33 -2.90 -2.44 3.96
C GLU A 33 -4.05 -1.79 3.18
N LYS A 34 -4.63 -0.72 3.74
CA LYS A 34 -5.67 0.04 3.07
C LYS A 34 -5.18 0.68 1.77
N ILE A 35 -4.04 1.37 1.80
CA ILE A 35 -3.45 2.02 0.61
C ILE A 35 -3.13 0.98 -0.46
N GLU A 36 -2.61 -0.17 -0.07
CA GLU A 36 -2.26 -1.24 -1.01
C GLU A 36 -3.50 -1.82 -1.70
N ASN A 37 -4.59 -2.03 -0.96
CA ASN A 37 -5.86 -2.46 -1.53
C ASN A 37 -6.46 -1.39 -2.46
N GLU A 38 -6.40 -0.11 -2.07
CA GLU A 38 -6.83 1.00 -2.91
C GLU A 38 -6.02 1.09 -4.20
N LEU A 39 -4.70 0.92 -4.12
CA LEU A 39 -3.79 0.91 -5.26
C LEU A 39 -4.15 -0.21 -6.25
N TYR A 40 -4.33 -1.44 -5.75
CA TYR A 40 -4.71 -2.59 -6.56
C TYR A 40 -6.05 -2.36 -7.27
N ASN A 41 -7.03 -1.80 -6.58
CA ASN A 41 -8.35 -1.51 -7.14
C ASN A 41 -8.26 -0.45 -8.24
N CYS A 42 -7.55 0.66 -7.97
CA CYS A 42 -7.30 1.71 -8.96
C CYS A 42 -6.59 1.18 -10.21
N GLU A 43 -5.55 0.36 -10.05
CA GLU A 43 -4.87 -0.27 -11.18
C GLU A 43 -5.79 -1.21 -11.96
N THR A 44 -6.60 -2.02 -11.27
CA THR A 44 -7.57 -2.90 -11.93
C THR A 44 -8.53 -2.08 -12.79
N SER A 45 -9.14 -1.05 -12.22
CA SER A 45 -10.07 -0.19 -12.95
C SER A 45 -9.39 0.51 -14.14
N PHE A 46 -8.14 0.95 -13.98
CA PHE A 46 -7.39 1.56 -15.08
C PHE A 46 -7.12 0.56 -16.20
N LEU A 47 -6.64 -0.64 -15.87
CA LEU A 47 -6.35 -1.69 -16.85
C LEU A 47 -7.61 -2.16 -17.56
N GLU A 48 -8.75 -2.26 -16.87
CA GLU A 48 -10.03 -2.57 -17.50
C GLU A 48 -10.45 -1.49 -18.51
N PHE A 49 -10.27 -0.21 -18.15
CA PHE A 49 -10.57 0.92 -19.02
C PHE A 49 -9.64 0.99 -20.23
N SER A 50 -8.33 0.78 -20.03
CA SER A 50 -7.32 0.86 -21.07
C SER A 50 -7.27 -0.36 -21.99
N GLY A 51 -8.15 -1.35 -21.80
CA GLY A 51 -8.15 -2.59 -22.57
C GLY A 51 -6.97 -3.50 -22.24
N GLY A 52 -6.45 -3.44 -21.01
CA GLY A 52 -5.39 -4.28 -20.49
C GLY A 52 -3.98 -3.74 -20.70
N TYR A 53 -3.84 -2.45 -21.06
CA TYR A 53 -2.54 -1.81 -21.29
C TYR A 53 -2.14 -0.94 -20.10
N PRO A 54 -0.94 -1.13 -19.52
CA PRO A 54 -0.46 -0.28 -18.44
C PRO A 54 -0.30 1.16 -18.91
N ILE A 55 -0.37 2.12 -17.97
CA ILE A 55 -0.34 3.55 -18.27
C ILE A 55 0.86 3.98 -19.11
N THR A 56 2.00 3.30 -18.95
CA THR A 56 3.24 3.51 -19.68
C THR A 56 3.13 3.18 -21.18
N LYS A 57 2.19 2.32 -21.57
CA LYS A 57 2.01 1.83 -22.94
C LYS A 57 0.67 2.24 -23.57
N THR A 58 -0.24 2.84 -22.80
CA THR A 58 -1.59 3.19 -23.27
C THR A 58 -1.55 4.21 -24.42
N LEU A 59 -0.67 5.21 -24.36
CA LEU A 59 -0.56 6.22 -25.43
C LEU A 59 -0.04 5.61 -26.74
N GLU A 60 1.00 4.79 -26.67
CA GLU A 60 1.55 4.09 -27.83
C GLU A 60 0.50 3.19 -28.47
N GLN A 61 -0.26 2.45 -27.66
CA GLN A 61 -1.36 1.61 -28.14
C GLN A 61 -2.44 2.45 -28.85
N TYR A 62 -2.83 3.59 -28.27
CA TYR A 62 -3.82 4.48 -28.87
C TYR A 62 -3.37 5.00 -30.25
N LEU A 63 -2.09 5.36 -30.39
CA LEU A 63 -1.54 5.91 -31.63
C LEU A 63 -1.31 4.86 -32.72
N THR A 64 -0.98 3.63 -32.33
CA THR A 64 -0.56 2.57 -33.27
C THR A 64 -1.71 1.69 -33.73
N THR A 65 -2.78 1.58 -32.95
CA THR A 65 -3.81 0.57 -33.17
C THR A 65 -5.05 1.16 -33.83
N ARG A 66 -5.36 0.72 -35.06
CA ARG A 66 -6.56 1.16 -35.79
C ARG A 66 -7.86 0.52 -35.27
N VAL A 67 -7.77 -0.58 -34.53
CA VAL A 67 -8.92 -1.32 -33.97
C VAL A 67 -8.63 -1.64 -32.51
N PHE A 68 -9.52 -1.24 -31.60
CA PHE A 68 -9.35 -1.49 -30.18
C PHE A 68 -9.48 -2.99 -29.85
N GLN A 69 -8.37 -3.64 -29.51
CA GLN A 69 -8.36 -5.02 -29.03
C GLN A 69 -8.05 -5.05 -27.55
N LYS A 70 -8.93 -5.67 -26.76
CA LYS A 70 -8.68 -5.88 -25.33
C LYS A 70 -7.64 -6.99 -25.15
N LYS A 71 -6.58 -6.69 -24.42
CA LYS A 71 -5.58 -7.64 -23.95
C LYS A 71 -6.05 -8.29 -22.65
N ASN A 72 -5.69 -9.54 -22.44
CA ASN A 72 -5.81 -10.19 -21.13
C ASN A 72 -4.86 -9.49 -20.14
N ILE A 73 -5.43 -9.00 -19.04
CA ILE A 73 -4.68 -8.36 -17.95
C ILE A 73 -3.81 -9.42 -17.26
N LYS A 74 -2.49 -9.19 -17.23
CA LYS A 74 -1.54 -10.00 -16.45
C LYS A 74 -1.12 -9.26 -15.20
N GLU A 75 -0.64 -10.00 -14.20
CA GLU A 75 -0.12 -9.40 -12.96
C GLU A 75 1.10 -8.49 -13.23
N GLU A 76 1.92 -8.84 -14.22
CA GLU A 76 3.05 -8.03 -14.72
C GLU A 76 2.63 -6.65 -15.27
N ASP A 77 1.36 -6.50 -15.68
CA ASP A 77 0.83 -5.23 -16.17
C ASP A 77 0.47 -4.26 -15.01
N ARG A 78 0.44 -4.75 -13.77
CA ARG A 78 0.17 -3.96 -12.55
C ARG A 78 1.46 -3.36 -11.99
N ILE A 79 2.02 -2.42 -12.73
CA ILE A 79 3.34 -1.85 -12.46
C ILE A 79 3.52 -1.25 -11.06
N PHE A 80 2.44 -0.88 -10.35
CA PHE A 80 2.49 -0.36 -8.99
C PHE A 80 2.25 -1.44 -7.92
N SER A 81 1.55 -2.53 -8.22
CA SER A 81 1.31 -3.63 -7.26
C SER A 81 2.43 -4.69 -7.22
N VAL A 82 3.30 -4.76 -8.23
CA VAL A 82 4.32 -5.82 -8.38
C VAL A 82 5.40 -5.82 -7.28
N GLU A 83 5.71 -4.68 -6.66
CA GLU A 83 6.81 -4.56 -5.69
C GLU A 83 6.62 -5.43 -4.42
N LYS A 84 5.37 -5.77 -4.07
CA LYS A 84 5.07 -6.59 -2.88
C LYS A 84 5.61 -8.02 -2.90
N HIS A 85 5.93 -8.57 -4.07
CA HIS A 85 6.39 -9.95 -4.17
C HIS A 85 7.90 -10.11 -3.99
N ASN A 86 8.69 -9.04 -4.12
CA ASN A 86 10.14 -9.10 -3.97
C ASN A 86 10.60 -9.00 -2.51
N ASP A 87 9.84 -8.33 -1.64
CA ASP A 87 10.19 -8.15 -0.22
C ASP A 87 9.88 -9.37 0.67
N LYS A 88 9.26 -10.43 0.13
CA LYS A 88 9.09 -11.71 0.84
C LYS A 88 10.28 -12.67 0.67
N SER A 89 11.32 -12.24 -0.03
CA SER A 89 12.52 -13.04 -0.35
C SER A 89 13.78 -12.61 0.42
N SER A 90 13.65 -11.86 1.52
CA SER A 90 14.78 -11.41 2.36
C SER A 90 14.49 -11.54 3.85
#